data_AF-A0A812A908-F1
#
_entry.id   AF-A0A812A908-F1
#
_cell.length_a   1.000
_cell.length_b   1.000
_cell.length_c   1.000
_cell.angle_alpha   90.00
_cell.angle_beta   90.00
_cell.angle_gamma   90.00
#
_symmetry.space_group_name_H-M   'P 1'
#
loop_
_entity.id
_entity.type
_entity.pdbx_description
1 polymer ?
#
loop_
_entity_poly.entity_id
_entity_poly.type
_entity_poly.pdbx_seq_one_letter_code
_entity_poly.pdbx_strand_id
1 'polypeptide(L)'
;MLKHFTKEELEEKYRKERNPRIKEKLLAILLLYDGKNIYEVSEIIRRSKRAIKEWLKRWNRENYGGIMPETSKRGRKPRISSEEWYKKDKILMEIEGKAMTLKEVTVYVKTTRGVEYAYKTVWATLRKKF
;
A
#
# COMPACT_ATOMS: atom_id res chain seq x y z
N MET A 1 -9.46 -6.39 -23.72
CA MET A 1 -8.76 -6.56 -22.43
C MET A 1 -7.28 -6.74 -22.73
N LEU A 2 -6.38 -6.07 -22.00
CA LEU A 2 -4.94 -6.28 -22.19
C LEU A 2 -4.51 -7.57 -21.49
N LYS A 3 -3.91 -8.48 -22.25
CA LYS A 3 -3.42 -9.75 -21.73
C LYS A 3 -1.96 -9.58 -21.32
N HIS A 4 -1.71 -9.52 -20.02
CA HIS A 4 -0.38 -9.32 -19.45
C HIS A 4 0.34 -10.63 -19.05
N PHE A 5 -0.44 -11.70 -18.90
CA PHE A 5 0.01 -13.07 -18.67
C PHE A 5 -0.72 -13.99 -19.63
N THR A 6 -0.16 -15.19 -19.85
CA THR A 6 -0.94 -16.30 -20.43
C THR A 6 -2.03 -16.72 -19.45
N LYS A 7 -3.03 -17.45 -19.95
CA LYS A 7 -4.13 -17.90 -19.09
C LYS A 7 -3.62 -18.88 -18.03
N GLU A 8 -2.68 -19.74 -18.42
CA GLU A 8 -2.07 -20.78 -17.61
C GLU A 8 -1.29 -20.19 -16.44
N GLU A 9 -0.48 -19.15 -16.69
CA GLU A 9 0.26 -18.42 -15.64
C GLU A 9 -0.69 -17.75 -14.64
N LEU A 10 -1.80 -17.20 -15.12
CA LEU A 10 -2.80 -16.56 -14.28
C LEU A 10 -3.55 -17.58 -13.41
N GLU A 11 -3.87 -18.75 -13.97
CA GLU A 11 -4.46 -19.87 -13.24
C GLU A 11 -3.52 -20.38 -12.14
N GLU A 12 -2.23 -20.53 -12.44
CA GLU A 12 -1.25 -20.94 -11.44
C GLU A 12 -1.18 -19.96 -10.28
N LYS A 13 -1.15 -18.65 -10.57
CA LYS A 13 -1.20 -17.59 -9.54
C LYS A 13 -2.49 -17.67 -8.72
N TYR A 14 -3.65 -17.85 -9.36
CA TYR A 14 -4.92 -18.02 -8.66
C TYR A 14 -4.93 -19.24 -7.72
N ARG A 15 -4.36 -20.37 -8.15
CA ARG A 15 -4.27 -21.60 -7.34
C ARG A 15 -3.37 -21.41 -6.12
N LYS A 16 -2.23 -20.73 -6.29
CA LYS A 16 -1.25 -20.47 -5.22
C LYS A 16 -1.67 -19.36 -4.25
N GLU A 17 -2.50 -18.41 -4.69
CA GLU A 17 -2.90 -17.27 -3.88
C GLU A 17 -3.72 -17.69 -2.63
N ARG A 18 -3.34 -17.13 -1.48
CA ARG A 18 -3.95 -17.41 -0.17
C ARG A 18 -4.80 -16.27 0.33
N ASN A 19 -4.53 -15.03 -0.10
CA ASN A 19 -5.32 -13.88 0.27
C ASN A 19 -6.69 -13.92 -0.44
N PRO A 20 -7.81 -14.07 0.28
CA PRO A 20 -9.13 -14.23 -0.34
C PRO A 20 -9.51 -13.05 -1.24
N ARG A 21 -9.07 -11.83 -0.89
CA ARG A 21 -9.38 -10.62 -1.67
C ARG A 21 -8.61 -10.57 -2.99
N ILE A 22 -7.38 -11.05 -3.00
CA ILE A 22 -6.58 -11.12 -4.24
C ILE A 22 -7.10 -12.27 -5.08
N LYS A 23 -7.39 -13.42 -4.46
CA LYS A 23 -7.93 -14.60 -5.12
C LYS A 23 -9.28 -14.33 -5.82
N GLU A 24 -10.20 -13.61 -5.18
CA GLU A 24 -11.47 -13.18 -5.79
C GLU A 24 -11.26 -12.31 -7.03
N LYS A 25 -10.34 -11.34 -6.97
CA LYS A 25 -10.01 -10.50 -8.12
C LYS A 25 -9.36 -11.30 -9.24
N LEU A 26 -8.45 -12.22 -8.91
CA LEU A 26 -7.82 -13.12 -9.89
C LEU A 26 -8.86 -13.98 -10.60
N LEU A 27 -9.84 -14.52 -9.86
CA LEU A 27 -10.96 -15.25 -10.44
C LEU A 27 -11.75 -14.37 -11.43
N ALA A 28 -12.02 -13.12 -11.07
CA ALA A 28 -12.70 -12.19 -11.96
C ALA A 28 -11.93 -11.94 -13.27
N ILE A 29 -10.60 -11.77 -13.19
CA ILE A 29 -9.74 -11.60 -14.36
C ILE A 29 -9.70 -12.88 -15.21
N LEU A 30 -9.61 -14.07 -14.60
CA LEU A 30 -9.67 -15.35 -15.31
C LEU A 30 -10.97 -15.53 -16.08
N LEU A 31 -12.11 -15.24 -15.46
CA LEU A 31 -13.42 -15.33 -16.14
C LEU A 31 -13.53 -14.36 -17.33
N LEU A 32 -12.90 -13.18 -17.24
CA LEU A 32 -12.80 -12.23 -18.37
C LEU A 32 -11.88 -12.77 -19.48
N TYR A 33 -10.81 -13.48 -19.12
CA TYR A 33 -9.95 -14.19 -20.08
C TYR A 33 -10.70 -15.33 -20.80
N ASP A 34 -11.64 -15.97 -20.10
CA ASP A 34 -12.54 -16.99 -20.64
C ASP A 34 -13.64 -16.42 -21.56
N GLY A 35 -13.61 -15.10 -21.81
CA GLY A 35 -14.54 -14.44 -22.71
C GLY A 35 -15.86 -14.02 -22.07
N LYS A 36 -16.05 -14.23 -20.76
CA LYS A 36 -17.24 -13.73 -20.07
C LYS A 36 -17.25 -12.21 -20.04
N ASN A 37 -18.43 -11.63 -20.15
CA ASN A 37 -18.59 -10.19 -20.04
C ASN A 37 -18.67 -9.73 -18.58
N ILE A 38 -18.52 -8.42 -18.36
CA ILE A 38 -18.51 -7.81 -17.01
C ILE A 38 -19.77 -8.16 -16.20
N TYR A 39 -20.92 -8.29 -16.86
CA TYR A 39 -22.18 -8.61 -16.19
C TYR A 39 -22.18 -10.06 -15.69
N GLU A 40 -21.84 -11.01 -16.54
CA GLU A 40 -21.74 -12.43 -16.17
C GLU A 40 -20.73 -12.63 -15.02
N VAL A 41 -19.56 -11.99 -15.11
CA VAL A 41 -18.56 -12.06 -14.05
C VAL A 41 -19.11 -11.50 -12.74
N SER A 42 -19.81 -10.36 -12.79
CA SER A 42 -20.40 -9.72 -11.62
C SER A 42 -21.41 -10.62 -10.90
N GLU A 43 -22.21 -11.38 -11.67
CA GLU A 43 -23.15 -12.35 -11.13
C GLU A 43 -22.45 -13.57 -10.52
N ILE A 44 -21.44 -14.12 -11.21
CA ILE A 44 -20.68 -15.29 -10.74
C ILE A 44 -19.99 -15.01 -9.41
N ILE A 45 -19.33 -13.86 -9.28
CA ILE A 45 -18.56 -13.53 -8.08
C ILE A 45 -19.34 -12.70 -7.05
N ARG A 46 -20.63 -12.43 -7.32
CA ARG A 46 -21.55 -11.65 -6.45
C ARG A 46 -20.99 -10.27 -6.06
N ARG A 47 -20.45 -9.56 -7.05
CA ARG A 47 -19.95 -8.18 -6.90
C ARG A 47 -20.67 -7.24 -7.85
N SER A 48 -20.58 -5.94 -7.60
CA SER A 48 -21.17 -4.95 -8.51
C SER A 48 -20.38 -4.89 -9.83
N LYS A 49 -21.08 -4.64 -10.95
CA LYS A 49 -20.45 -4.38 -12.27
C LYS A 49 -19.37 -3.30 -12.19
N ARG A 50 -19.58 -2.28 -11.36
CA ARG A 50 -18.63 -1.19 -11.09
C ARG A 50 -17.32 -1.72 -10.51
N ALA A 51 -17.37 -2.65 -9.54
CA ALA A 51 -16.17 -3.24 -8.95
C ALA A 51 -15.35 -4.01 -9.99
N ILE A 52 -16.01 -4.84 -10.82
CA ILE A 52 -15.35 -5.59 -11.90
C ILE A 52 -14.67 -4.64 -12.88
N LYS A 53 -15.39 -3.58 -13.30
CA LYS A 53 -14.86 -2.56 -14.21
C LYS A 53 -13.63 -1.86 -13.65
N GLU A 54 -13.64 -1.51 -12.36
CA GLU A 54 -12.49 -0.93 -11.67
C GLU A 54 -11.30 -1.90 -11.59
N TRP A 55 -11.54 -3.18 -11.29
CA TRP A 55 -10.48 -4.19 -11.25
C TRP A 55 -9.86 -4.41 -12.63
N LEU A 56 -10.68 -4.52 -13.67
CA LEU A 56 -10.21 -4.64 -15.06
C LEU A 56 -9.41 -3.40 -15.48
N LYS A 57 -9.88 -2.19 -15.13
CA LYS A 57 -9.16 -0.94 -15.42
C LYS A 57 -7.78 -0.93 -14.77
N ARG A 58 -7.69 -1.31 -13.49
CA ARG A 58 -6.42 -1.38 -12.74
C ARG A 58 -5.50 -2.47 -13.29
N TRP A 59 -6.04 -3.63 -13.63
CA TRP A 59 -5.31 -4.71 -14.28
C TRP A 59 -4.69 -4.24 -15.60
N ASN A 60 -5.48 -3.58 -16.46
CA ASN A 60 -4.97 -3.08 -17.74
C ASN A 60 -3.85 -2.04 -17.55
N ARG A 61 -3.87 -1.25 -16.46
CA ARG A 61 -2.86 -0.22 -16.18
C ARG A 61 -1.60 -0.73 -15.48
N GLU A 62 -1.74 -1.63 -14.50
CA GLU A 62 -0.69 -1.99 -13.54
C GLU A 62 -0.44 -3.51 -13.46
N ASN A 63 -1.07 -4.29 -14.35
CA ASN A 63 -1.00 -5.75 -14.36
C ASN A 63 -1.35 -6.34 -12.97
N TYR A 64 -0.55 -7.29 -12.47
CA TYR A 64 -0.71 -7.93 -11.16
C TYR A 64 -0.67 -6.92 -10.01
N GLY A 65 0.08 -5.81 -10.15
CA GLY A 65 0.12 -4.74 -9.15
C GLY A 65 -1.24 -4.08 -8.93
N GLY A 66 -2.06 -3.98 -10.00
CA GLY A 66 -3.36 -3.32 -9.94
C GLY A 66 -4.44 -4.06 -9.13
N ILE A 67 -4.26 -5.37 -8.93
CA ILE A 67 -5.16 -6.21 -8.11
C ILE A 67 -4.68 -6.35 -6.67
N MET A 68 -3.42 -6.04 -6.38
CA MET A 68 -2.88 -6.05 -5.02
C MET A 68 -3.66 -5.10 -4.10
N PRO A 69 -3.79 -5.42 -2.80
CA PRO A 69 -4.38 -4.51 -1.84
C PRO A 69 -3.57 -3.21 -1.79
N GLU A 70 -4.26 -2.06 -1.78
CA GLU A 70 -3.63 -0.75 -1.55
C GLU A 70 -3.21 -0.65 -0.07
N THR A 71 -2.15 -1.35 0.31
CA THR A 71 -1.59 -1.31 1.66
C THR A 71 -0.89 0.01 1.95
N SER A 72 -0.35 0.67 0.92
CA SER A 72 0.44 1.90 1.02
C SER A 72 -0.37 3.19 1.20
N LYS A 73 -1.70 3.17 1.00
CA LYS A 73 -2.55 4.37 1.07
C LYS A 73 -3.40 4.50 2.33
N ARG A 74 -3.25 3.59 3.29
CA ARG A 74 -4.01 3.66 4.54
C ARG A 74 -3.40 4.72 5.47
N GLY A 75 -4.06 5.88 5.54
CA GLY A 75 -3.79 6.94 6.51
C GLY A 75 -3.21 8.22 5.90
N ARG A 76 -3.28 9.31 6.67
CA ARG A 76 -2.62 10.58 6.33
C ARG A 76 -1.11 10.33 6.23
N LYS A 77 -0.51 10.75 5.10
CA LYS A 77 0.95 10.72 4.96
C LYS A 77 1.58 11.48 6.13
N PRO A 78 2.65 10.94 6.75
CA PRO A 78 3.31 11.63 7.85
C PRO A 78 3.83 12.99 7.38
N ARG A 79 3.85 13.99 8.28
CA ARG A 79 4.30 15.36 7.93
C ARG A 79 5.76 15.41 7.49
N ILE A 80 6.55 14.46 7.98
CA ILE A 80 7.94 14.21 7.60
C ILE A 80 8.00 12.77 7.09
N SER A 81 8.71 12.54 5.98
CA SER A 81 8.84 11.19 5.42
C SER A 81 9.57 10.25 6.40
N SER A 82 9.28 8.95 6.34
CA SER A 82 10.09 7.97 7.08
C SER A 82 11.55 7.99 6.65
N GLU A 83 11.85 8.46 5.44
CA GLU A 83 13.22 8.56 4.95
C GLU A 83 14.00 9.67 5.65
N GLU A 84 13.33 10.79 5.91
CA GLU A 84 13.89 11.93 6.62
C GLU A 84 14.01 11.70 8.13
N TRP A 85 13.18 10.82 8.69
CA TRP A 85 13.34 10.32 10.05
C TRP A 85 14.43 9.25 10.19
N TYR A 86 14.50 8.29 9.25
CA TYR A 86 15.23 7.03 9.47
C TYR A 86 16.18 6.63 8.33
N LYS A 87 15.77 6.74 7.06
CA LYS A 87 16.46 6.05 5.94
C LYS A 87 17.80 6.68 5.55
N LYS A 88 18.30 7.62 6.35
CA LYS A 88 19.63 8.23 6.29
C LYS A 88 20.05 8.93 7.59
N ASP A 89 19.45 8.55 8.71
CA ASP A 89 19.89 8.95 10.06
C ASP A 89 20.06 10.46 10.32
N LYS A 90 19.35 11.38 9.65
CA LYS A 90 19.59 12.83 9.87
C LYS A 90 19.19 13.29 11.27
N ILE A 91 17.89 13.25 11.59
CA ILE A 91 17.42 13.72 12.91
C ILE A 91 17.96 12.80 14.01
N LEU A 92 18.01 11.48 13.77
CA LEU A 92 18.47 10.52 14.77
C LEU A 92 19.98 10.65 15.04
N MET A 93 20.87 10.73 14.03
CA MET A 93 22.29 11.04 14.29
C MET A 93 22.50 12.46 14.81
N GLU A 94 21.68 13.44 14.38
CA GLU A 94 21.80 14.82 14.88
C GLU A 94 21.55 14.90 16.40
N ILE A 95 20.75 14.00 16.97
CA ILE A 95 20.44 13.95 18.41
C ILE A 95 21.19 12.83 19.16
N GLU A 96 21.71 11.83 18.45
CA GLU A 96 22.51 10.74 19.02
C GLU A 96 23.77 11.31 19.67
N GLY A 97 24.01 10.94 20.93
CA GLY A 97 25.11 11.49 21.73
C GLY A 97 24.86 12.86 22.39
N LYS A 98 23.78 13.58 22.05
CA LYS A 98 23.43 14.88 22.67
C LYS A 98 22.60 14.79 23.95
N ALA A 99 22.30 13.56 24.41
CA ALA A 99 21.47 13.28 25.59
C ALA A 99 20.15 14.08 25.64
N MET A 100 19.55 14.35 24.47
CA MET A 100 18.36 15.18 24.37
C MET A 100 17.13 14.43 24.89
N THR A 101 16.35 15.12 25.72
CA THR A 101 15.03 14.70 26.15
C THR A 101 14.03 14.77 24.99
N LEU A 102 12.93 14.02 25.10
CA LEU A 102 11.85 14.02 24.11
C LEU A 102 11.24 15.41 23.88
N LYS A 103 11.23 16.27 24.91
CA LYS A 103 10.78 17.66 24.80
C LYS A 103 11.75 18.48 23.94
N GLU A 104 13.05 18.31 24.15
CA GLU A 104 14.07 18.99 23.34
C GLU A 104 14.03 18.52 21.89
N VAL A 105 13.78 17.23 21.64
CA VAL A 105 13.59 16.72 20.27
C VAL A 105 12.35 17.34 19.61
N THR A 106 11.23 17.51 20.34
CA THR A 106 10.05 18.20 19.77
C THR A 106 10.34 19.65 19.38
N VAL A 107 11.10 20.38 20.21
CA VAL A 107 11.52 21.76 19.91
C VAL A 107 12.48 21.76 18.73
N TYR A 108 13.45 20.84 18.70
CA TYR A 108 14.43 20.72 17.63
C TYR A 108 13.77 20.52 16.26
N VAL A 109 12.81 19.59 16.17
CA VAL A 109 12.08 19.32 14.90
C VAL A 109 11.21 20.51 14.49
N LYS A 110 10.61 21.22 15.46
CA LYS A 110 9.87 22.45 15.18
C LYS A 110 10.78 23.55 14.63
N THR A 111 11.96 23.75 15.22
CA THR A 111 12.91 24.79 14.80
C THR A 111 13.59 24.48 13.47
N THR A 112 14.02 23.24 13.26
CA THR A 112 14.81 22.87 12.07
C THR A 112 13.94 22.55 10.85
N ARG A 113 12.73 22.01 11.05
CA ARG A 113 11.85 21.55 9.97
C ARG A 113 10.51 22.26 9.91
N GLY A 114 10.22 23.16 10.86
CA GLY A 114 8.94 23.88 10.91
C GLY A 114 7.73 22.97 11.21
N VAL A 115 7.96 21.71 11.62
CA VAL A 115 6.90 20.73 11.85
C VAL A 115 6.68 20.55 13.35
N GLU A 116 5.49 20.93 13.80
CA GLU A 116 5.06 20.64 15.15
C GLU A 116 4.50 19.21 15.25
N TYR A 117 5.09 18.42 16.14
CA TYR A 117 4.61 17.09 16.50
C TYR A 117 4.17 17.06 17.95
N ALA A 118 3.14 16.28 18.23
CA ALA A 118 2.80 15.94 19.60
C ALA A 118 3.92 15.08 20.22
N TYR A 119 4.16 15.27 21.53
CA TYR A 119 5.12 14.48 22.31
C TYR A 119 4.99 12.97 22.05
N LYS A 120 3.76 12.44 22.07
CA LYS A 120 3.46 11.02 21.82
C LYS A 120 3.89 10.56 20.43
N THR A 121 3.81 11.44 19.43
CA THR A 121 4.24 11.13 18.07
C THR A 121 5.75 11.01 17.99
N VAL A 122 6.51 11.96 18.56
CA VAL A 122 7.98 11.88 18.61
C VAL A 122 8.44 10.65 19.39
N TRP A 123 7.81 10.36 20.53
CA TRP A 123 8.08 9.16 21.32
C TRP A 123 7.85 7.86 20.52
N ALA A 124 6.70 7.75 19.82
CA ALA A 124 6.36 6.57 19.04
C ALA A 124 7.29 6.39 17.83
N THR A 125 7.70 7.50 17.22
CA THR A 125 8.68 7.53 16.12
C THR A 125 10.04 7.04 16.60
N LEU A 126 10.58 7.58 17.69
CA LEU A 126 11.92 7.20 18.18
C LEU A 126 12.00 5.74 18.68
N ARG A 127 10.89 5.16 19.14
CA ARG A 127 10.84 3.76 19.61
C ARG A 127 10.47 2.74 18.54
N LYS A 128 10.17 3.18 17.32
CA LYS A 128 9.81 2.27 16.24
C LYS A 128 11.08 1.51 15.82
N LYS A 129 11.28 0.32 16.39
CA LYS A 129 12.30 -0.62 15.92
C LYS A 129 11.94 -1.02 14.49
N PHE A 130 12.88 -0.83 13.57
CA PHE A 130 12.86 -1.43 12.24
C PHE A 130 13.70 -2.70 12.27
#